data_AF-A0A352C307-F1
#
_entry.id   AF-A0A352C307-F1
#
_cell.length_a   1.000
_cell.length_b   1.000
_cell.length_c   1.000
_cell.angle_alpha   90.00
_cell.angle_beta   90.00
_cell.angle_gamma   90.00
#
_symmetry.space_group_name_H-M   'P 1'
#
loop_
_entity.id
_entity.type
_entity.pdbx_description
1 polymer ?
#
loop_
_entity_poly.entity_id
_entity_poly.type
_entity_poly.pdbx_seq_one_letter_code
_entity_poly.pdbx_strand_id
1 'polypeptide(L)'
;LVSPVVNLDKSINIPPHSTGAAIDIYLVDNQGIPIDMGIHPKNWMKDISGELSLTNSQSISKQAQTHRQMMSKALTSVGFVNYPTEYWHWSYGDRYWAYSKGKSKAIYSNTYTPKPR
;
A
#
# COMPACT_ATOMS: atom_id res chain seq x y z
N LEU A 1 -9.49 -1.30 -1.22
CA LEU A 1 -10.18 -0.46 -2.23
C LEU A 1 -9.31 -0.45 -3.48
N VAL A 2 -9.81 -0.89 -4.64
CA VAL A 2 -9.03 -0.74 -5.89
C VAL A 2 -9.12 0.72 -6.34
N SER A 3 -7.98 1.39 -6.48
CA SER A 3 -7.93 2.77 -6.97
C SER A 3 -8.56 2.82 -8.38
N PRO A 4 -9.62 3.62 -8.61
CA PRO A 4 -10.28 3.66 -9.91
C PRO A 4 -9.32 4.24 -10.95
N VAL A 5 -9.32 3.74 -12.18
CA VAL A 5 -8.44 4.25 -13.26
C VAL A 5 -8.83 5.65 -13.76
N VAL A 6 -10.01 6.13 -13.37
CA VAL A 6 -10.53 7.46 -13.65
C VAL A 6 -11.07 8.04 -12.35
N ASN A 7 -10.65 9.25 -12.00
CA ASN A 7 -11.15 9.98 -10.83
C ASN A 7 -12.57 10.51 -11.09
N LEU A 8 -13.26 10.94 -10.03
CA LEU A 8 -14.61 11.52 -10.13
C LEU A 8 -14.67 12.76 -11.05
N ASP A 9 -13.57 13.50 -11.12
CA ASP A 9 -13.40 14.67 -12.01
C ASP A 9 -13.04 14.30 -13.46
N LYS A 10 -13.08 13.01 -13.81
CA LYS A 10 -12.68 12.43 -15.11
C LYS A 10 -11.18 12.50 -15.42
N SER A 11 -10.34 12.99 -14.51
CA SER A 11 -8.90 12.91 -14.68
C SER A 11 -8.43 11.46 -14.66
N ILE A 12 -7.41 11.15 -15.48
CA ILE A 12 -6.81 9.81 -15.49
C ILE A 12 -6.09 9.62 -14.16
N ASN A 13 -6.47 8.56 -13.47
CA ASN A 13 -5.70 8.08 -12.34
C ASN A 13 -4.73 7.01 -12.82
N ILE A 14 -3.50 7.05 -12.33
CA ILE A 14 -2.51 6.01 -12.60
C ILE A 14 -2.38 5.22 -11.31
N PRO A 15 -3.00 4.03 -11.20
CA PRO A 15 -2.87 3.21 -10.01
C PRO A 15 -1.40 2.96 -9.68
N PRO A 16 -0.97 3.08 -8.42
CA PRO A 16 0.42 2.90 -8.02
C PRO A 16 1.05 1.61 -8.56
N HIS A 17 0.36 0.48 -8.41
CA HIS A 17 0.80 -0.84 -8.90
C HIS A 17 1.04 -0.88 -10.40
N SER A 18 0.27 -0.14 -11.20
CA SER A 18 0.42 -0.10 -12.66
C SER A 18 1.69 0.62 -13.14
N THR A 19 2.42 1.28 -12.23
CA THR A 19 3.71 1.92 -12.54
C THR A 19 4.92 1.02 -12.24
N GLY A 20 4.71 -0.15 -11.61
CA GLY A 20 5.78 -1.00 -11.09
C GLY A 20 6.44 -0.49 -9.81
N ALA A 21 5.87 0.55 -9.18
CA ALA A 21 6.45 1.25 -8.03
C ALA A 21 5.68 1.08 -6.72
N ALA A 22 4.73 0.15 -6.68
CA ALA A 22 4.05 -0.27 -5.47
C ALA A 22 4.09 -1.79 -5.34
N ILE A 23 4.07 -2.27 -4.10
CA ILE A 23 4.06 -3.67 -3.74
C ILE A 23 3.11 -3.89 -2.56
N ASP A 24 2.47 -5.07 -2.54
CA ASP A 24 1.70 -5.52 -1.39
C ASP A 24 2.49 -6.60 -0.66
N ILE A 25 2.74 -6.42 0.65
CA ILE A 25 3.57 -7.30 1.48
C ILE A 25 2.74 -7.89 2.63
N TYR A 26 3.01 -9.16 2.95
CA TYR A 26 2.53 -9.82 4.16
C TYR A 26 3.67 -10.57 4.86
N LEU A 27 3.69 -10.58 6.20
CA LEU A 27 4.69 -11.31 6.98
C LEU A 27 4.35 -12.79 7.14
N VAL A 28 5.36 -13.64 6.98
CA VAL A 28 5.29 -15.08 7.28
C VAL A 28 6.40 -15.45 8.25
N ASP A 29 6.21 -16.53 9.00
CA ASP A 29 7.27 -17.10 9.83
C ASP A 29 8.28 -17.94 9.01
N ASN A 30 9.23 -18.57 9.69
CA ASN A 30 10.25 -19.41 9.06
C ASN A 30 9.71 -20.75 8.52
N GLN A 31 8.46 -21.10 8.80
CA GLN A 31 7.75 -22.21 8.14
C GLN A 31 6.89 -21.72 6.97
N GLY A 32 6.88 -20.42 6.67
CA GLY A 32 6.04 -19.84 5.62
C GLY A 32 4.59 -19.64 6.04
N ILE A 33 4.28 -19.73 7.33
CA ILE A 33 2.92 -19.55 7.84
C ILE A 33 2.62 -18.05 7.99
N PRO A 34 1.48 -17.56 7.48
CA PRO A 34 1.05 -16.18 7.67
C PRO A 34 1.00 -15.78 9.14
N ILE A 35 1.78 -14.76 9.51
CA ILE A 35 1.76 -14.18 10.85
C ILE A 35 0.48 -13.35 11.03
N ASP A 36 -0.21 -13.43 12.17
CA ASP A 36 -1.41 -12.62 12.41
C ASP A 36 -1.08 -11.12 12.38
N MET A 37 -1.73 -10.41 11.45
CA MET A 37 -1.65 -8.96 11.33
C MET A 37 -3.03 -8.31 11.47
N GLY A 38 -4.00 -8.97 12.13
CA GLY A 38 -5.34 -8.48 12.42
C GLY A 38 -6.35 -8.75 11.31
N ILE A 39 -5.95 -8.53 10.05
CA ILE A 39 -6.72 -9.00 8.89
C ILE A 39 -5.76 -9.38 7.77
N HIS A 40 -5.97 -10.55 7.16
CA HIS A 40 -5.19 -10.96 6.00
C HIS A 40 -5.61 -10.14 4.74
N PRO A 41 -4.69 -9.67 3.87
CA PRO A 41 -5.01 -8.84 2.71
C PRO A 41 -6.06 -9.48 1.81
N LYS A 42 -5.97 -10.79 1.52
CA LYS A 42 -7.01 -11.55 0.80
C LYS A 42 -8.45 -11.41 1.35
N ASN A 43 -8.60 -11.07 2.62
CA ASN A 43 -9.88 -10.90 3.29
C ASN A 43 -10.31 -9.43 3.40
N TRP A 44 -9.62 -8.48 2.77
CA TRP A 44 -9.88 -7.04 2.90
C TRP A 44 -11.35 -6.65 2.65
N MET A 45 -12.04 -7.36 1.76
CA MET A 45 -13.47 -7.12 1.48
C MET A 45 -14.40 -7.44 2.66
N LYS A 46 -13.91 -8.17 3.68
CA LYS A 46 -14.66 -8.45 4.91
C LYS A 46 -14.54 -7.31 5.93
N ASP A 47 -13.58 -6.41 5.75
CA ASP A 47 -13.40 -5.22 6.59
C ASP A 47 -14.29 -4.08 6.08
N ILE A 48 -15.58 -4.20 6.36
CA ILE A 48 -16.60 -3.28 5.83
C ILE A 48 -16.38 -1.84 6.30
N SER A 49 -15.92 -1.64 7.55
CA SER A 49 -15.59 -0.31 8.08
C SER A 49 -14.23 0.20 7.61
N GLY A 50 -13.35 -0.68 7.12
CA GLY A 50 -11.97 -0.36 6.77
C GLY A 50 -11.04 -0.17 7.97
N GLU A 51 -11.57 -0.29 9.20
CA GLU A 51 -10.80 -0.02 10.42
C GLU A 51 -9.69 -1.04 10.65
N LEU A 52 -9.90 -2.31 10.26
CA LEU A 52 -8.90 -3.35 10.43
C LEU A 52 -7.73 -3.14 9.45
N SER A 53 -7.98 -2.58 8.28
CA SER A 53 -7.00 -2.40 7.21
C SER A 53 -6.07 -1.21 7.44
N LEU A 54 -6.46 -0.23 8.27
CA LEU A 54 -5.65 0.93 8.64
C LEU A 54 -4.27 0.52 9.19
N THR A 55 -3.19 1.11 8.70
CA THR A 55 -1.83 0.80 9.17
C THR A 55 -1.67 0.98 10.68
N ASN A 56 -2.28 2.03 11.24
CA ASN A 56 -2.28 2.33 12.67
C ASN A 56 -3.59 1.91 13.36
N SER A 57 -4.27 0.88 12.85
CA SER A 57 -5.54 0.38 13.41
C SER A 57 -5.42 0.12 14.91
N GLN A 58 -6.39 0.66 15.67
CA GLN A 58 -6.57 0.35 17.09
C GLN A 58 -7.55 -0.81 17.31
N SER A 59 -8.26 -1.24 16.27
CA SER A 59 -9.29 -2.28 16.30
C SER A 59 -8.71 -3.71 16.15
N ILE A 60 -7.38 -3.85 16.10
CA ILE A 60 -6.65 -5.13 16.02
C ILE A 60 -5.88 -5.43 17.32
N SER A 61 -5.50 -6.70 17.51
CA SER A 61 -4.74 -7.13 18.70
C SER A 61 -3.41 -6.38 18.85
N LYS A 62 -2.92 -6.21 20.09
CA LYS A 62 -1.62 -5.56 20.35
C LYS A 62 -0.44 -6.30 19.70
N GLN A 63 -0.57 -7.63 19.57
CA GLN A 63 0.40 -8.44 18.84
C GLN A 63 0.40 -8.10 17.34
N ALA A 64 -0.77 -8.02 16.71
CA ALA A 64 -0.90 -7.60 15.32
C ALA A 64 -0.37 -6.17 15.09
N GLN A 65 -0.60 -5.24 16.02
CA GLN A 65 -0.01 -3.89 15.98
C GLN A 65 1.53 -3.96 15.98
N THR A 66 2.11 -4.82 16.83
CA THR A 66 3.56 -5.02 16.92
C THR A 66 4.13 -5.60 15.62
N HIS A 67 3.45 -6.56 15.00
CA HIS A 67 3.87 -7.11 13.71
C HIS A 67 3.83 -6.07 12.59
N ARG A 68 2.77 -5.24 12.53
CA ARG A 68 2.68 -4.12 11.57
C ARG A 68 3.78 -3.09 11.79
N GLN A 69 4.12 -2.78 13.05
CA GLN A 69 5.23 -1.89 13.38
C GLN A 69 6.58 -2.48 12.96
N MET A 70 6.79 -3.80 13.13
CA MET A 70 8.00 -4.50 12.68
C MET A 70 8.16 -4.39 11.16
N MET A 71 7.12 -4.73 10.40
CA MET A 71 7.10 -4.57 8.94
C MET A 71 7.35 -3.11 8.55
N SER A 72 6.71 -2.18 9.26
CA SER A 72 6.84 -0.75 8.96
C SER A 72 8.25 -0.24 9.17
N LYS A 73 8.89 -0.61 10.28
CA LYS A 73 10.29 -0.26 10.56
C LYS A 73 11.22 -0.82 9.49
N ALA A 74 11.03 -2.07 9.09
CA ALA A 74 11.85 -2.70 8.06
C ALA A 74 11.74 -1.96 6.72
N LEU A 75 10.52 -1.75 6.22
CA LEU A 75 10.30 -1.18 4.89
C LEU A 75 10.62 0.32 4.82
N THR A 76 10.30 1.08 5.87
CA THR A 76 10.69 2.50 5.95
C THR A 76 12.20 2.69 6.01
N SER A 77 12.94 1.78 6.66
CA SER A 77 14.41 1.86 6.75
C SER A 77 15.11 1.78 5.39
N VAL A 78 14.48 1.11 4.41
CA VAL A 78 14.96 0.99 3.03
C VAL A 78 14.22 1.89 2.05
N GLY A 79 13.46 2.86 2.57
CA GLY A 79 12.94 4.00 1.80
C GLY A 79 11.52 3.85 1.25
N PHE A 80 10.80 2.76 1.54
CA PHE A 80 9.38 2.65 1.19
C PHE A 80 8.51 3.57 2.05
N VAL A 81 7.33 3.91 1.51
CA VAL A 81 6.27 4.66 2.20
C VAL A 81 5.01 3.81 2.21
N ASN A 82 4.38 3.65 3.38
CA ASN A 82 3.13 2.91 3.48
C ASN A 82 1.93 3.78 3.11
N TYR A 83 0.91 3.14 2.53
CA TYR A 83 -0.41 3.74 2.36
C TYR A 83 -1.27 3.56 3.62
N PRO A 84 -1.70 4.63 4.32
CA PRO A 84 -2.28 4.54 5.66
C PRO A 84 -3.56 3.71 5.80
N THR A 85 -4.32 3.53 4.70
CA THR A 85 -5.59 2.80 4.73
C THR A 85 -5.45 1.32 4.41
N GLU A 86 -4.28 0.88 3.94
CA GLU A 86 -4.00 -0.51 3.58
C GLU A 86 -2.61 -0.88 4.10
N TYR A 87 -2.54 -1.51 5.28
CA TYR A 87 -1.25 -1.77 5.96
C TYR A 87 -0.26 -2.62 5.14
N TRP A 88 -0.76 -3.42 4.19
CA TRP A 88 0.04 -4.24 3.30
C TRP A 88 0.59 -3.48 2.10
N HIS A 89 0.09 -2.28 1.78
CA HIS A 89 0.44 -1.54 0.57
C HIS A 89 1.63 -0.60 0.81
N TRP A 90 2.67 -0.73 -0.01
CA TRP A 90 3.90 0.02 0.11
C TRP A 90 4.36 0.59 -1.24
N SER A 91 4.67 1.88 -1.24
CA SER A 91 5.12 2.64 -2.39
C SER A 91 6.62 2.88 -2.36
N TYR A 92 7.28 2.74 -3.50
CA TYR A 92 8.66 3.16 -3.74
C TYR A 92 8.80 3.73 -5.16
N GLY A 93 8.75 5.06 -5.26
CA GLY A 93 9.00 5.77 -6.51
C GLY A 93 7.76 6.10 -7.34
N ASP A 94 6.53 5.80 -6.87
CA ASP A 94 5.30 6.33 -7.47
C ASP A 94 5.03 7.79 -7.07
N ARG A 95 3.87 8.32 -7.48
CA ARG A 95 3.42 9.68 -7.14
C ARG A 95 3.21 9.89 -5.64
N TYR A 96 2.68 8.89 -4.94
CA TYR A 96 2.41 8.99 -3.50
C TYR A 96 3.71 8.97 -2.69
N TRP A 97 4.67 8.13 -3.08
CA TRP A 97 6.03 8.13 -2.54
C TRP A 97 6.72 9.47 -2.77
N ALA A 98 6.65 10.01 -4.00
CA ALA A 98 7.28 11.30 -4.31
C ALA A 98 6.69 12.42 -3.45
N TYR A 99 5.36 12.50 -3.35
CA TYR A 99 4.66 13.43 -2.47
C TYR A 99 5.11 13.27 -1.01
N SER A 100 5.04 12.05 -0.48
CA SER A 100 5.36 11.77 0.93
C SER A 100 6.82 12.03 1.28
N LYS A 101 7.74 11.90 0.32
CA LYS A 101 9.19 12.14 0.49
C LYS A 101 9.62 13.53 0.06
N GLY A 102 8.70 14.43 -0.29
CA GLY A 102 9.00 15.80 -0.73
C GLY A 102 9.82 15.86 -2.04
N LYS A 103 9.65 14.88 -2.93
CA LYS A 103 10.31 14.84 -4.25
C LYS A 103 9.45 15.54 -5.29
N SER A 104 10.09 16.24 -6.22
CA SER A 104 9.41 16.96 -7.30
C SER A 104 8.77 16.05 -8.35
N LYS A 105 9.18 14.79 -8.43
CA LYS A 105 8.64 13.80 -9.38
C LYS A 105 8.74 12.37 -8.85
N ALA A 106 7.87 11.52 -9.36
CA ALA A 106 7.96 10.07 -9.25
C ALA A 106 9.21 9.54 -9.99
N ILE A 107 9.74 8.41 -9.53
CA ILE A 107 10.81 7.65 -10.21
C ILE A 107 10.21 6.87 -11.37
N TYR A 108 9.03 6.29 -11.14
CA TYR A 108 8.33 5.44 -12.09
C TYR A 108 6.97 6.04 -12.47
N SER A 109 6.53 5.72 -13.67
CA SER A 109 5.24 6.09 -14.22
C SER A 109 4.75 4.96 -15.11
N ASN A 110 3.48 5.00 -15.54
CA ASN A 110 3.06 4.13 -16.62
C ASN A 110 3.84 4.49 -17.91
N THR A 111 4.08 3.49 -18.75
CA THR A 111 4.61 3.68 -20.11
C THR A 111 3.49 3.86 -21.13
N TYR A 112 2.23 4.02 -20.67
CA TYR A 112 1.08 4.15 -21.55
C TYR A 112 1.12 5.51 -22.25
N THR A 113 1.57 5.50 -23.48
CA THR A 113 1.34 6.57 -24.44
C THR A 113 -0.04 6.35 -25.08
N PRO A 114 -1.02 7.24 -24.89
CA PRO A 114 -2.27 7.15 -25.62
C PRO A 114 -1.96 7.18 -27.13
N LYS A 115 -2.57 6.26 -27.90
CA LYS A 115 -2.52 6.36 -29.36
C LYS A 115 -3.13 7.71 -29.77
N PRO A 116 -2.52 8.46 -30.70
CA PRO A 116 -3.19 9.62 -31.28
C PRO A 116 -4.52 9.16 -31.86
N ARG A 117 -5.59 9.92 -31.59
CA ARG A 117 -6.91 9.70 -32.20
C ARG A 117 -6.85 9.97 -33.69
#